data_AF-A0A9W8FDZ2-F1
#
_entry.id   AF-A0A9W8FDZ2-F1
#
_cell.length_a   1.000
_cell.length_b   1.000
_cell.length_c   1.000
_cell.angle_alpha   90.00
_cell.angle_beta   90.00
_cell.angle_gamma   90.00
#
_symmetry.space_group_name_H-M   'P 1'
#
loop_
_entity.id
_entity.type
_entity.pdbx_description
1 polymer ?
#
loop_
_entity_poly.entity_id
_entity_poly.type
_entity_poly.pdbx_seq_one_letter_code
_entity_poly.pdbx_strand_id
1 'polypeptide(L)'
;MSIHNLEGAPGKRSVLDDWESLLYLICWLGTFGINSEDRDNINKKKTAEIEKWRHGTMKSIAHCKRNQMDNIVNFTRLILAGFQEKYKLLKLLATNIYMALFQHDGCEGAYLDTEDIAAPYSYALAVADMLNEPQGGQSSSKQPKPDPLAVRKEYEKEIVDEFLKAIRAATEAAEDYCMLRPTAQGSGTAPNQ
;
A
#
# COMPACT_ATOMS: atom_id res chain seq x y z
N MET A 1 -10.14 -5.65 2.86
CA MET A 1 -10.43 -6.50 1.68
C MET A 1 -9.29 -6.32 0.68
N SER A 2 -8.75 -7.43 0.20
CA SER A 2 -7.79 -7.48 -0.91
C SER A 2 -8.43 -7.07 -2.24
N ILE A 3 -7.61 -6.72 -3.22
CA ILE A 3 -7.98 -6.42 -4.60
C ILE A 3 -8.74 -7.60 -5.20
N HIS A 4 -8.21 -8.82 -5.06
CA HIS A 4 -8.85 -10.04 -5.57
C HIS A 4 -10.29 -10.20 -5.05
N ASN A 5 -10.52 -9.97 -3.76
CA ASN A 5 -11.85 -10.03 -3.16
C ASN A 5 -12.76 -8.87 -3.60
N LEU A 6 -12.21 -7.66 -3.77
CA LEU A 6 -12.97 -6.50 -4.24
C LEU A 6 -13.43 -6.65 -5.68
N GLU A 7 -12.69 -7.39 -6.50
CA GLU A 7 -13.00 -7.64 -7.90
C GLU A 7 -13.96 -8.82 -8.10
N GLY A 8 -14.33 -9.52 -7.02
CA GLY A 8 -15.20 -10.69 -7.09
C GLY A 8 -14.55 -11.83 -7.90
N ALA A 9 -13.22 -11.90 -7.93
CA ALA A 9 -12.51 -12.92 -8.67
C ALA A 9 -12.86 -14.31 -8.10
N PRO A 10 -13.09 -15.31 -8.97
CA PRO A 10 -13.47 -16.65 -8.54
C PRO A 10 -12.31 -17.31 -7.80
N GLY A 11 -12.55 -17.76 -6.57
CA GLY A 11 -11.56 -18.43 -5.75
C GLY A 11 -11.88 -18.36 -4.26
N LYS A 12 -11.27 -19.25 -3.48
CA LYS A 12 -11.28 -19.10 -2.02
C LYS A 12 -10.26 -18.03 -1.64
N ARG A 13 -10.61 -17.24 -0.61
CA ARG A 13 -9.68 -16.34 0.08
C ARG A 13 -8.40 -17.11 0.45
N SER A 14 -7.27 -16.55 0.09
CA SER A 14 -5.93 -17.07 0.32
C SER A 14 -5.26 -16.36 1.49
N VAL A 15 -4.15 -16.93 1.96
CA VAL A 15 -3.30 -16.29 2.97
C VAL A 15 -2.71 -14.97 2.44
N LEU A 16 -2.44 -14.88 1.13
CA LEU A 16 -1.99 -13.63 0.50
C LEU A 16 -3.03 -12.50 0.59
N ASP A 17 -4.33 -12.82 0.59
CA ASP A 17 -5.40 -11.83 0.78
C ASP A 17 -5.42 -11.25 2.20
N ASP A 18 -5.01 -12.06 3.17
CA ASP A 18 -4.89 -11.65 4.57
C ASP A 18 -3.70 -10.72 4.76
N TRP A 19 -2.56 -11.06 4.16
CA TRP A 19 -1.37 -10.22 4.18
C TRP A 19 -1.57 -8.88 3.47
N GLU A 20 -2.24 -8.90 2.35
CA GLU A 20 -2.62 -7.68 1.65
C GLU A 20 -3.56 -6.81 2.51
N SER A 21 -4.51 -7.42 3.22
CA SER A 21 -5.37 -6.70 4.15
C SER A 21 -4.59 -6.13 5.34
N LEU A 22 -3.58 -6.84 5.84
CA LEU A 22 -2.68 -6.33 6.89
C LEU A 22 -1.86 -5.13 6.40
N LEU A 23 -1.29 -5.19 5.19
CA LEU A 23 -0.59 -4.04 4.58
C LEU A 23 -1.50 -2.81 4.58
N TYR A 24 -2.76 -2.96 4.16
CA TYR A 24 -3.70 -1.85 4.12
C TYR A 24 -3.98 -1.25 5.50
N LEU A 25 -4.08 -2.09 6.53
CA LEU A 25 -4.23 -1.64 7.91
C LEU A 25 -2.99 -0.88 8.39
N ILE A 26 -1.79 -1.40 8.11
CA ILE A 26 -0.53 -0.74 8.48
C ILE A 26 -0.43 0.64 7.81
N CYS A 27 -0.73 0.72 6.51
CA CYS A 27 -0.74 1.99 5.78
C CYS A 27 -1.75 2.98 6.36
N TRP A 28 -2.93 2.50 6.76
CA TRP A 28 -3.96 3.31 7.40
C TRP A 28 -3.48 3.87 8.74
N LEU A 29 -2.95 3.00 9.60
CA LEU A 29 -2.43 3.37 10.91
C LEU A 29 -1.22 4.30 10.80
N GLY A 30 -0.32 4.07 9.85
CA GLY A 30 0.82 4.97 9.61
C GLY A 30 0.40 6.35 9.14
N THR A 31 -0.71 6.46 8.39
CA THR A 31 -1.23 7.74 7.87
C THR A 31 -2.00 8.51 8.94
N PHE A 32 -2.96 7.86 9.62
CA PHE A 32 -3.89 8.53 10.55
C PHE A 32 -3.53 8.37 12.01
N GLY A 33 -2.62 7.47 12.33
CA GLY A 33 -2.16 7.21 13.69
C GLY A 33 -2.93 6.12 14.42
N ILE A 34 -2.25 5.57 15.41
CA ILE A 34 -2.73 4.48 16.26
C ILE A 34 -3.57 5.05 17.41
N ASN A 35 -3.12 6.16 18.02
CA ASN A 35 -3.73 6.75 19.22
C ASN A 35 -4.72 7.87 18.87
N SER A 36 -5.63 8.19 19.80
CA SER A 36 -6.64 9.24 19.60
C SER A 36 -6.04 10.61 19.30
N GLU A 37 -4.98 11.00 20.02
CA GLU A 37 -4.27 12.28 19.82
C GLU A 37 -3.76 12.47 18.39
N ASP A 38 -3.41 11.37 17.72
CA ASP A 38 -2.85 11.39 16.37
C ASP A 38 -3.95 11.47 15.32
N ARG A 39 -5.11 10.92 15.68
CA ARG A 39 -6.33 10.88 14.89
C ARG A 39 -7.08 12.21 14.94
N ASP A 40 -6.83 13.06 15.93
CA ASP A 40 -7.48 14.38 16.00
C ASP A 40 -7.10 15.31 14.83
N ASN A 41 -6.01 15.02 14.10
CA ASN A 41 -5.65 15.67 12.84
C ASN A 41 -6.22 15.01 11.58
N ILE A 42 -7.12 14.01 11.67
CA ILE A 42 -7.73 13.33 10.51
C ILE A 42 -8.38 14.31 9.54
N ASN A 43 -9.00 15.39 10.05
CA ASN A 43 -9.66 16.39 9.20
C ASN A 43 -8.69 17.07 8.20
N LYS A 44 -7.39 17.19 8.53
CA LYS A 44 -6.37 17.71 7.61
C LYS A 44 -5.92 16.69 6.57
N LYS A 45 -6.27 15.41 6.77
CA LYS A 45 -5.85 14.28 5.94
C LYS A 45 -6.99 13.62 5.16
N LYS A 46 -8.18 14.24 5.10
CA LYS A 46 -9.33 13.75 4.31
C LYS A 46 -9.04 13.63 2.81
N THR A 47 -8.01 14.33 2.32
CA THR A 47 -7.54 14.26 0.93
C THR A 47 -6.43 13.24 0.72
N ALA A 48 -6.04 12.48 1.76
CA ALA A 48 -5.02 11.45 1.62
C ALA A 48 -5.49 10.38 0.63
N GLU A 49 -4.60 9.99 -0.27
CA GLU A 49 -4.88 8.98 -1.31
C GLU A 49 -5.39 7.65 -0.76
N ILE A 50 -5.01 7.31 0.47
CA ILE A 50 -5.45 6.11 1.18
C ILE A 50 -6.95 6.13 1.55
N GLU A 51 -7.60 7.30 1.63
CA GLU A 51 -9.05 7.42 1.86
C GLU A 51 -9.87 6.79 0.73
N LYS A 52 -9.30 6.74 -0.47
CA LYS A 52 -9.92 6.09 -1.64
C LYS A 52 -10.09 4.58 -1.45
N TRP A 53 -9.46 3.97 -0.43
CA TRP A 53 -9.66 2.57 -0.10
C TRP A 53 -10.96 2.26 0.63
N ARG A 54 -11.66 3.29 1.11
CA ARG A 54 -12.86 3.13 1.95
C ARG A 54 -14.12 3.73 1.32
N HIS A 55 -13.96 4.61 0.35
CA HIS A 55 -15.06 5.37 -0.24
C HIS A 55 -15.21 5.03 -1.72
N GLY A 56 -16.47 4.91 -2.18
CA GLY A 56 -16.80 4.58 -3.56
C GLY A 56 -17.31 3.15 -3.73
N THR A 57 -17.30 2.68 -4.98
CA THR A 57 -17.73 1.31 -5.33
C THR A 57 -16.59 0.32 -5.12
N MET A 58 -16.89 -0.98 -5.00
CA MET A 58 -15.84 -2.02 -4.90
C MET A 58 -14.87 -1.95 -6.09
N LYS A 59 -15.38 -1.70 -7.31
CA LYS A 59 -14.57 -1.52 -8.52
C LYS A 59 -13.64 -0.32 -8.43
N SER A 60 -14.11 0.85 -7.98
CA SER A 60 -13.25 2.03 -7.84
C SER A 60 -12.18 1.83 -6.77
N ILE A 61 -12.55 1.19 -5.65
CA ILE A 61 -11.61 0.87 -4.57
C ILE A 61 -10.53 -0.10 -5.07
N ALA A 62 -10.90 -1.16 -5.80
CA ALA A 62 -9.96 -2.11 -6.39
C ALA A 62 -9.00 -1.42 -7.36
N HIS A 63 -9.51 -0.60 -8.27
CA HIS A 63 -8.72 0.15 -9.23
C HIS A 63 -7.70 1.08 -8.55
N CYS A 64 -8.12 1.85 -7.54
CA CYS A 64 -7.21 2.70 -6.78
C CYS A 64 -6.10 1.89 -6.10
N LYS A 65 -6.45 0.75 -5.50
CA LYS A 65 -5.47 -0.16 -4.90
C LYS A 65 -4.49 -0.72 -5.92
N ARG A 66 -4.96 -1.19 -7.07
CA ARG A 66 -4.08 -1.67 -8.15
C ARG A 66 -3.06 -0.61 -8.57
N ASN A 67 -3.52 0.61 -8.88
CA ASN A 67 -2.62 1.70 -9.28
C ASN A 67 -1.59 2.03 -8.19
N GLN A 68 -2.00 2.04 -6.92
CA GLN A 68 -1.13 2.37 -5.80
C GLN A 68 -0.18 1.21 -5.41
N MET A 69 -0.53 -0.03 -5.71
CA MET A 69 0.30 -1.22 -5.47
C MET A 69 1.10 -1.67 -6.71
N ASP A 70 1.03 -0.91 -7.81
CA ASP A 70 1.61 -1.31 -9.09
C ASP A 70 3.15 -1.37 -9.05
N ASN A 71 3.76 -0.34 -8.50
CA ASN A 71 5.20 -0.24 -8.43
C ASN A 71 5.60 0.59 -7.20
N ILE A 72 6.85 0.41 -6.77
CA ILE A 72 7.35 1.04 -5.55
C ILE A 72 7.29 2.57 -5.60
N VAL A 73 7.38 3.17 -6.80
CA VAL A 73 7.27 4.62 -6.98
C VAL A 73 5.85 5.08 -6.65
N ASN A 74 4.84 4.42 -7.19
CA ASN A 74 3.44 4.70 -6.89
C ASN A 74 3.11 4.46 -5.42
N PHE A 75 3.53 3.32 -4.86
CA PHE A 75 3.31 3.02 -3.45
C PHE A 75 3.95 4.09 -2.55
N THR A 76 5.19 4.48 -2.85
CA THR A 76 5.91 5.49 -2.07
C THR A 76 5.23 6.86 -2.17
N ARG A 77 4.93 7.31 -3.39
CA ARG A 77 4.39 8.66 -3.66
C ARG A 77 2.95 8.82 -3.19
N LEU A 78 2.12 7.80 -3.41
CA LEU A 78 0.68 7.90 -3.15
C LEU A 78 0.35 7.45 -1.72
N ILE A 79 1.05 6.47 -1.16
CA ILE A 79 0.74 5.93 0.16
C ILE A 79 1.76 6.37 1.20
N LEU A 80 3.04 6.03 1.02
CA LEU A 80 4.05 6.26 2.06
C LEU A 80 4.35 7.73 2.33
N ALA A 81 4.07 8.62 1.38
CA ALA A 81 4.18 10.07 1.56
C ALA A 81 3.19 10.62 2.60
N GLY A 82 2.05 9.94 2.82
CA GLY A 82 1.02 10.34 3.78
C GLY A 82 1.31 9.92 5.23
N PHE A 83 2.30 9.06 5.45
CA PHE A 83 2.67 8.57 6.78
C PHE A 83 3.08 9.72 7.69
N GLN A 84 2.67 9.67 8.96
CA GLN A 84 3.18 10.61 9.96
C GLN A 84 4.63 10.30 10.27
N GLU A 85 5.43 11.34 10.48
CA GLU A 85 6.87 11.19 10.67
C GLU A 85 7.23 10.29 11.85
N LYS A 86 6.48 10.32 12.95
CA LYS A 86 6.74 9.48 14.12
C LYS A 86 6.55 7.98 13.89
N TYR A 87 5.87 7.58 12.83
CA TYR A 87 5.59 6.18 12.50
C TYR A 87 6.63 5.58 11.54
N LYS A 88 7.91 5.92 11.71
CA LYS A 88 9.02 5.44 10.83
C LYS A 88 9.09 3.92 10.76
N LEU A 89 8.91 3.23 11.89
CA LEU A 89 8.92 1.76 11.94
C LEU A 89 7.73 1.14 11.18
N LEU A 90 6.54 1.71 11.29
CA LEU A 90 5.40 1.25 10.47
C LEU A 90 5.62 1.53 8.98
N LYS A 91 6.27 2.65 8.63
CA LYS A 91 6.62 2.96 7.24
C LYS A 91 7.58 1.91 6.68
N LEU A 92 8.62 1.55 7.44
CA LEU A 92 9.57 0.50 7.08
C LEU A 92 8.86 -0.86 6.92
N LEU A 93 8.00 -1.22 7.89
CA LEU A 93 7.24 -2.47 7.84
C LEU A 93 6.31 -2.52 6.61
N ALA A 94 5.60 -1.43 6.31
CA ALA A 94 4.75 -1.33 5.14
C ALA A 94 5.54 -1.52 3.83
N THR A 95 6.72 -0.88 3.73
CA THR A 95 7.61 -1.06 2.58
C THR A 95 8.03 -2.52 2.42
N ASN A 96 8.48 -3.17 3.49
CA ASN A 96 8.96 -4.55 3.39
C ASN A 96 7.84 -5.52 3.00
N ILE A 97 6.65 -5.36 3.58
CA ILE A 97 5.47 -6.16 3.22
C ILE A 97 5.07 -5.91 1.75
N TYR A 98 5.09 -4.65 1.31
CA TYR A 98 4.82 -4.30 -0.08
C TYR A 98 5.80 -5.00 -1.04
N MET A 99 7.11 -4.95 -0.74
CA MET A 99 8.13 -5.58 -1.58
C MET A 99 7.89 -7.09 -1.69
N ALA A 100 7.57 -7.76 -0.58
CA ALA A 100 7.26 -9.19 -0.60
C ALA A 100 6.00 -9.53 -1.41
N LEU A 101 4.94 -8.72 -1.30
CA LEU A 101 3.64 -9.02 -1.93
C LEU A 101 3.55 -8.61 -3.40
N PHE A 102 4.22 -7.54 -3.79
CA PHE A 102 4.01 -6.86 -5.08
C PHE A 102 5.30 -6.62 -5.86
N GLN A 103 6.46 -7.04 -5.36
CA GLN A 103 7.74 -6.97 -6.09
C GLN A 103 8.46 -8.32 -6.06
N HIS A 104 7.72 -9.41 -5.86
CA HIS A 104 8.26 -10.76 -6.02
C HIS A 104 8.47 -11.06 -7.52
N ASP A 105 9.65 -11.59 -7.85
CA ASP A 105 10.07 -11.85 -9.21
C ASP A 105 9.14 -12.89 -9.88
N GLY A 106 8.62 -12.56 -11.06
CA GLY A 106 7.63 -13.37 -11.77
C GLY A 106 6.16 -12.99 -11.51
N CYS A 107 5.86 -12.17 -10.50
CA CYS A 107 4.51 -11.62 -10.27
C CYS A 107 4.53 -10.15 -9.81
N GLU A 108 5.44 -9.36 -10.37
CA GLU A 108 5.62 -7.96 -10.01
C GLU A 108 4.40 -7.09 -10.36
N GLY A 109 4.07 -6.23 -9.42
CA GLY A 109 3.06 -5.21 -9.50
C GLY A 109 1.65 -5.70 -9.25
N ALA A 110 0.70 -4.81 -9.52
CA ALA A 110 -0.72 -5.05 -9.32
C ALA A 110 -1.56 -4.45 -10.43
N TYR A 111 -1.01 -3.58 -11.27
CA TYR A 111 -1.77 -2.99 -12.36
C TYR A 111 -1.88 -3.97 -13.53
N LEU A 112 -3.08 -4.02 -14.09
CA LEU A 112 -3.32 -4.69 -15.35
C LEU A 112 -3.29 -3.62 -16.43
N ASP A 113 -2.35 -3.76 -17.36
CA ASP A 113 -2.33 -2.99 -18.60
C ASP A 113 -3.43 -3.54 -19.52
N THR A 114 -4.68 -3.38 -19.10
CA THR A 114 -5.83 -3.71 -19.90
C THR A 114 -6.33 -2.41 -20.50
N GLU A 115 -6.12 -2.28 -21.81
CA GLU A 115 -6.88 -1.37 -22.69
C GLU A 115 -8.42 -1.54 -22.51
N ASP A 116 -8.87 -2.60 -21.82
CA ASP A 116 -10.26 -3.02 -21.62
C ASP A 116 -10.96 -2.63 -20.30
N ILE A 117 -10.36 -1.81 -19.42
CA ILE A 117 -11.21 -1.06 -18.48
C ILE A 117 -11.68 0.20 -19.22
N ALA A 118 -12.74 0.06 -20.01
CA ALA A 118 -13.56 1.18 -20.44
C ALA A 118 -13.95 1.99 -19.20
N ALA A 119 -13.19 3.04 -18.92
CA ALA A 119 -13.46 4.02 -17.89
C ALA A 119 -13.96 5.28 -18.60
N PRO A 120 -15.24 5.66 -18.49
CA PRO A 120 -15.62 7.04 -18.70
C PRO A 120 -15.31 7.80 -17.40
N TYR A 121 -14.05 7.92 -17.00
CA TYR A 121 -13.61 8.90 -16.01
C TYR A 121 -12.11 9.19 -16.20
N SER A 122 -11.83 9.86 -17.30
CA SER A 122 -10.56 10.54 -17.50
C SER A 122 -10.72 12.04 -17.29
N TYR A 123 -10.60 12.48 -16.04
CA TYR A 123 -10.37 13.90 -15.76
C TYR A 123 -8.90 14.30 -16.03
N ALA A 124 -8.02 13.32 -16.27
CA ALA A 124 -6.60 13.53 -16.53
C ALA A 124 -6.24 13.58 -18.03
N LEU A 125 -6.96 12.88 -18.91
CA LEU A 125 -6.78 12.96 -20.38
C LEU A 125 -7.49 14.18 -20.98
N ALA A 126 -8.57 14.68 -20.36
CA ALA A 126 -9.24 15.90 -20.82
C ALA A 126 -8.33 17.15 -20.77
N VAL A 127 -7.24 17.12 -20.00
CA VAL A 127 -6.25 18.21 -19.92
C VAL A 127 -5.06 17.98 -20.88
N ALA A 128 -4.82 16.74 -21.30
CA ALA A 128 -3.74 16.38 -22.22
C ALA A 128 -4.16 16.49 -23.70
N ASP A 129 -5.43 16.21 -24.02
CA ASP A 129 -5.95 16.24 -25.40
C ASP A 129 -6.17 17.65 -25.97
N MET A 130 -5.99 18.70 -25.17
CA MET A 130 -5.92 20.08 -25.69
C MET A 130 -4.56 20.44 -26.29
N LEU A 131 -3.56 19.54 -26.26
CA LEU A 131 -2.18 19.92 -26.53
C LEU A 131 -1.36 19.10 -27.54
N ASN A 132 -1.84 18.06 -28.25
CA ASN A 132 -1.11 17.59 -29.46
C ASN A 132 -1.87 16.62 -30.40
N GLU A 133 -1.62 16.82 -31.70
CA GLU A 133 -2.07 16.09 -32.91
C GLU A 133 -1.46 14.67 -33.08
N PRO A 134 -1.99 13.83 -33.99
CA PRO A 134 -1.88 12.37 -33.93
C PRO A 134 -0.67 11.81 -34.68
N GLN A 135 -0.06 10.75 -34.14
CA GLN A 135 0.80 9.86 -34.92
C GLN A 135 0.36 8.41 -34.77
N GLY A 136 0.14 7.77 -35.93
CA GLY A 136 -0.16 6.35 -36.04
C GLY A 136 1.05 5.47 -35.75
N GLY A 137 0.79 4.25 -35.29
CA GLY A 137 1.83 3.26 -35.04
C GLY A 137 1.24 1.89 -34.71
N GLN A 138 1.41 0.98 -35.68
CA GLN A 138 1.31 -0.49 -35.65
C GLN A 138 0.98 -1.19 -34.32
N SER A 139 -0.19 -1.85 -34.31
CA SER A 139 -0.58 -2.83 -33.30
C SER A 139 0.22 -4.13 -33.51
N SER A 140 1.21 -4.34 -32.64
CA SER A 140 1.84 -5.63 -32.40
C SER A 140 0.98 -6.33 -31.35
N SER A 141 0.31 -7.43 -31.74
CA SER A 141 -0.52 -8.23 -30.84
C SER A 141 0.37 -8.96 -29.82
N LYS A 142 0.78 -8.26 -28.77
CA LYS A 142 1.35 -8.88 -27.57
C LYS A 142 0.24 -9.72 -26.93
N GLN A 143 0.52 -10.98 -26.68
CA GLN A 143 -0.39 -11.77 -25.85
C GLN A 143 -0.59 -11.07 -24.50
N PRO A 144 -1.83 -11.05 -23.98
CA PRO A 144 -2.11 -10.38 -22.73
C PRO A 144 -1.26 -11.00 -21.62
N LYS A 145 -0.46 -10.16 -20.94
CA LYS A 145 0.33 -10.60 -19.78
C LYS A 145 -0.64 -11.10 -18.70
N PRO A 146 -0.40 -12.26 -18.08
CA PRO A 146 -1.26 -12.76 -17.01
C PRO A 146 -1.28 -11.78 -15.84
N ASP A 147 -2.42 -11.68 -15.14
CA ASP A 147 -2.58 -10.80 -13.97
C ASP A 147 -1.56 -11.17 -12.88
N PRO A 148 -0.66 -10.24 -12.49
CA PRO A 148 0.31 -10.49 -11.43
C PRO A 148 -0.34 -11.03 -10.13
N LEU A 149 -1.55 -10.56 -9.80
CA LEU A 149 -2.26 -10.98 -8.60
C LEU A 149 -2.86 -12.39 -8.70
N ALA A 150 -3.05 -12.91 -9.92
CA ALA A 150 -3.42 -14.29 -10.14
C ALA A 150 -2.18 -15.20 -10.05
N VAL A 151 -1.07 -14.78 -10.67
CA VAL A 151 0.19 -15.54 -10.75
C VAL A 151 0.84 -15.70 -9.38
N ARG A 152 0.77 -14.70 -8.48
CA ARG A 152 1.42 -14.76 -7.15
C ARG A 152 1.01 -15.96 -6.28
N LYS A 153 -0.13 -16.62 -6.57
CA LYS A 153 -0.54 -17.85 -5.87
C LYS A 153 0.45 -18.99 -6.08
N GLU A 154 1.15 -19.00 -7.21
CA GLU A 154 2.21 -19.97 -7.51
C GLU A 154 3.44 -19.78 -6.60
N TYR A 155 3.65 -18.55 -6.13
CA TYR A 155 4.74 -18.15 -5.25
C TYR A 155 4.31 -17.96 -3.78
N GLU A 156 3.12 -18.41 -3.39
CA GLU A 156 2.54 -18.13 -2.07
C GLU A 156 3.49 -18.46 -0.93
N LYS A 157 4.14 -19.63 -0.98
CA LYS A 157 5.07 -20.06 0.07
C LYS A 157 6.27 -19.11 0.20
N GLU A 158 6.89 -18.73 -0.91
CA GLU A 158 8.08 -17.86 -0.93
C GLU A 158 7.73 -16.46 -0.42
N ILE A 159 6.61 -15.92 -0.88
CA ILE A 159 6.09 -14.61 -0.45
C ILE A 159 5.80 -14.61 1.06
N VAL A 160 5.19 -15.68 1.58
CA VAL A 160 4.91 -15.83 3.01
C VAL A 160 6.22 -15.93 3.82
N ASP A 161 7.23 -16.64 3.33
CA ASP A 161 8.52 -16.74 4.00
C ASP A 161 9.24 -15.38 4.07
N GLU A 162 9.23 -14.61 2.98
CA GLU A 162 9.76 -13.23 2.95
C GLU A 162 8.99 -12.30 3.89
N PHE A 163 7.67 -12.44 3.94
CA PHE A 163 6.84 -11.70 4.89
C PHE A 163 7.24 -11.99 6.34
N LEU A 164 7.42 -13.25 6.72
CA LEU A 164 7.79 -13.62 8.09
C LEU A 164 9.17 -13.06 8.47
N LYS A 165 10.09 -12.95 7.50
CA LYS A 165 11.37 -12.24 7.70
C LYS A 165 11.14 -10.75 7.93
N ALA A 166 10.28 -10.10 7.15
CA ALA A 166 9.96 -8.68 7.31
C ALA A 166 9.36 -8.37 8.68
N ILE A 167 8.45 -9.22 9.19
CA ILE A 167 7.89 -9.06 10.54
C ILE A 167 8.98 -9.20 11.61
N ARG A 168 9.81 -10.25 11.53
CA ARG A 168 10.90 -10.45 12.51
C ARG A 168 11.85 -9.26 12.56
N ALA A 169 12.31 -8.79 11.41
CA ALA A 169 13.17 -7.62 11.33
C ALA A 169 12.52 -6.35 11.90
N ALA A 170 11.21 -6.16 11.70
CA ALA A 170 10.49 -5.03 12.28
C ALA A 170 10.30 -5.17 13.81
N THR A 171 10.11 -6.39 14.31
CA THR A 171 10.05 -6.67 15.75
C THR A 171 11.39 -6.37 16.42
N GLU A 172 12.49 -6.86 15.87
CA GLU A 172 13.85 -6.60 16.36
C GLU A 172 14.15 -5.08 16.38
N ALA A 173 13.85 -4.38 15.28
CA ALA A 173 14.04 -2.93 15.21
C ALA A 173 13.17 -2.15 16.23
N ALA A 174 11.98 -2.66 16.56
CA ALA A 174 11.12 -2.05 17.58
C ALA A 174 11.66 -2.28 19.00
N GLU A 175 12.19 -3.47 19.29
CA GLU A 175 12.83 -3.79 20.56
C GLU A 175 14.04 -2.89 20.81
N ASP A 176 14.92 -2.75 19.81
CA ASP A 176 16.07 -1.83 19.88
C ASP A 176 15.64 -0.39 20.15
N TYR A 177 14.59 0.07 19.46
CA TYR A 177 14.05 1.42 19.65
C TYR A 177 13.47 1.64 21.05
N CYS A 178 12.82 0.61 21.63
CA CYS A 178 12.30 0.64 22.99
C CYS A 178 13.41 0.67 24.04
N MET A 179 14.50 -0.09 23.83
CA MET A 179 15.64 -0.16 24.74
C MET A 179 16.49 1.13 24.76
N LEU A 180 16.42 1.93 23.69
CA LEU A 180 17.12 3.22 23.59
C LEU A 180 16.37 4.41 24.22
N ARG A 181 15.14 4.24 24.72
CA ARG A 181 14.47 5.30 25.49
C ARG A 181 15.04 5.36 26.91
N PRO A 182 15.70 6.46 27.32
CA PRO A 182 15.98 6.66 28.74
C PRO A 182 14.64 6.71 29.48
N THR A 183 14.51 5.94 30.55
CA THR A 183 13.42 6.09 31.52
C THR A 183 13.52 7.48 32.13
N ALA A 184 12.86 8.47 31.51
CA ALA A 184 12.72 9.80 32.07
C ALA A 184 11.71 9.76 33.21
N GLN A 185 12.10 9.20 34.36
CA GLN A 185 11.42 9.40 35.64
C GLN A 185 12.46 9.36 36.76
N GLY A 186 12.89 10.57 37.14
CA GLY A 186 13.82 10.80 38.23
C GLY A 186 14.04 12.28 38.55
N SER A 187 13.07 13.17 38.26
CA SER A 187 13.12 14.55 38.78
C SER A 187 12.46 14.60 40.14
N GLY A 188 13.12 13.97 41.12
CA GLY A 188 12.87 14.18 42.54
C GLY A 188 13.60 15.42 43.03
N THR A 189 13.17 16.61 42.63
CA THR A 189 13.51 17.84 43.36
C THR A 189 12.56 17.95 44.56
N ALA A 190 13.02 17.49 45.72
CA ALA A 190 12.44 17.92 47.00
C ALA A 190 12.97 19.32 47.35
N PRO A 191 12.13 20.22 47.88
CA PRO A 191 12.52 21.59 48.17
C PRO A 191 13.37 21.68 49.45
N ASN A 192 14.30 22.65 49.45
CA ASN A 192 14.99 23.12 50.65
C ASN A 192 13.98 23.48 51.76
N GLN A 193 14.12 22.87 52.93
CA GLN A 193 13.99 23.50 54.25
C GLN A 193 14.93 22.82 55.24
#